data_AF-A0AAV7EKB0-F1
#
_entry.id   AF-A0AAV7EKB0-F1
#
_cell.length_a   1.000
_cell.length_b   1.000
_cell.length_c   1.000
_cell.angle_alpha   90.00
_cell.angle_beta   90.00
_cell.angle_gamma   90.00
#
_symmetry.space_group_name_H-M   'P 1'
#
loop_
_entity.id
_entity.type
_entity.pdbx_description
1 polymer ?
#
loop_
_entity_poly.entity_id
_entity_poly.type
_entity_poly.pdbx_seq_one_letter_code
_entity_poly.pdbx_strand_id
1 'polypeptide(L)'
;MEITKRGGKWNMIQLYGKRRKPEEQRKGFDNSFTFDHRFLSLLMLRLHLLRLSLSPVSPPKVGNMIKPTAFASGLTRSNLCPKIRSTMATFSTASESPKLLFRQLFEKESSTYTYLLADVGHPERPALLIDPVDKTAERDLSLVNDLRLKLTYAINTHVHADHVTGTGIIKTKMPSVKSIISRASNAKADLLVKGGDRIQFGNLFLEVRPTPGHTVGCVTYVTGDGSDQPQPRMAFTGDALLIRGCGRTDFQGGSSEQLYKSVHSQIFTLPKDTLLYPAHDYKGYTVTTVEEEMQYNPRLTKDQEMFKNIMADLNLPYPKMIDKAVPANMVCGLQDLNDKHSEPLAV
;
A
#
# COMPACT_ATOMS: atom_id res chain seq x y z
N MET A 1 13.13 16.84 -22.40
CA MET A 1 13.57 17.37 -21.10
C MET A 1 15.08 17.40 -21.16
N GLU A 2 15.69 18.57 -21.35
CA GLU A 2 17.15 18.67 -21.48
C GLU A 2 17.69 19.37 -20.24
N ILE A 3 18.50 18.66 -19.48
CA ILE A 3 19.10 19.16 -18.24
C ILE A 3 20.55 19.50 -18.57
N THR A 4 20.89 20.78 -18.59
CA THR A 4 22.28 21.21 -18.76
C THR A 4 22.81 21.86 -17.48
N LYS A 5 24.04 21.49 -17.12
CA LYS A 5 24.74 21.96 -15.92
C LYS A 5 25.65 23.13 -16.31
N ARG A 6 25.38 24.33 -15.79
CA ARG A 6 26.35 25.45 -15.77
C ARG A 6 26.40 26.07 -14.37
N GLY A 7 27.60 26.20 -13.81
CA GLY A 7 27.84 27.01 -12.60
C GLY A 7 27.27 26.48 -11.28
N GLY A 8 27.07 25.17 -11.14
CA GLY A 8 26.70 24.57 -9.84
C GLY A 8 25.25 24.80 -9.37
N LYS A 9 24.40 25.40 -10.20
CA LYS A 9 22.95 25.50 -9.95
C LYS A 9 22.18 24.76 -11.03
N TRP A 10 21.18 23.98 -10.62
CA TRP A 10 20.21 23.37 -11.53
C TRP A 10 19.20 24.43 -11.93
N ASN A 11 19.21 24.86 -13.19
CA ASN A 11 18.17 25.74 -13.73
C ASN A 11 17.16 24.90 -14.51
N MET A 12 15.92 24.90 -14.03
CA MET A 12 14.78 24.30 -14.72
C MET A 12 14.26 25.35 -15.72
N ILE A 13 14.49 25.15 -17.01
CA ILE A 13 13.88 26.00 -18.05
C ILE A 13 12.60 25.31 -18.52
N GLN A 14 11.48 25.76 -17.98
CA GLN A 14 10.14 25.44 -18.48
C GLN A 14 9.80 26.46 -19.59
N LEU A 15 9.77 26.02 -20.85
CA LEU A 15 9.21 26.80 -21.95
C LEU A 15 7.68 26.78 -21.85
N TYR A 16 7.09 27.75 -21.14
CA TYR A 16 5.64 27.99 -21.17
C TYR A 16 5.34 29.25 -21.98
N GLY A 17 4.48 29.08 -22.99
CA GLY A 17 3.87 30.19 -23.72
C GLY A 17 3.04 31.08 -22.78
N LYS A 18 3.30 32.39 -22.83
CA LYS A 18 2.58 33.42 -22.09
C LYS A 18 1.06 33.29 -22.29
N ARG A 19 0.30 33.10 -21.20
CA ARG A 19 -1.11 33.50 -21.12
C ARG A 19 -1.28 34.60 -20.07
N ARG A 20 -2.02 35.64 -20.44
CA ARG A 20 -2.29 36.86 -19.65
C ARG A 20 -3.23 36.54 -18.47
N LYS A 21 -3.01 37.19 -17.33
CA LYS A 21 -3.93 37.20 -16.17
C LYS A 21 -5.15 38.11 -16.46
N PRO A 22 -6.37 37.76 -16.01
CA PRO A 22 -7.45 38.71 -15.81
C PRO A 22 -7.44 39.27 -14.37
N GLU A 23 -7.88 40.52 -14.25
CA GLU A 23 -7.89 41.40 -13.07
C GLU A 23 -8.83 40.95 -11.93
N GLU A 24 -8.45 41.31 -10.70
CA GLU A 24 -9.25 41.23 -9.48
C GLU A 24 -10.48 42.15 -9.53
N GLN A 25 -11.65 41.63 -9.15
CA GLN A 25 -12.72 42.45 -8.57
C GLN A 25 -13.06 41.92 -7.17
N ARG A 26 -12.66 42.68 -6.15
CA ARG A 26 -13.09 42.51 -4.76
C ARG A 26 -14.47 43.14 -4.58
N LYS A 27 -15.43 42.35 -4.08
CA LYS A 27 -16.57 42.86 -3.30
C LYS A 27 -16.73 41.98 -2.07
N GLY A 28 -16.60 42.60 -0.91
CA GLY A 28 -16.72 41.96 0.39
C GLY A 28 -18.16 41.56 0.71
N PHE A 29 -18.30 40.45 1.40
CA PHE A 29 -19.45 40.14 2.24
C PHE A 29 -18.92 39.61 3.56
N ASP A 30 -19.22 40.38 4.60
CA ASP A 30 -19.01 40.06 6.01
C ASP A 30 -20.16 39.13 6.44
N ASN A 31 -19.82 37.97 7.02
CA ASN A 31 -20.79 37.07 7.64
C ASN A 31 -20.13 36.47 8.89
N SER A 32 -20.30 37.17 10.00
CA SER A 32 -20.06 36.66 11.34
C SER A 32 -21.14 35.63 11.69
N PHE A 33 -20.74 34.38 11.91
CA PHE A 33 -21.58 33.33 12.49
C PHE A 33 -21.07 33.02 13.91
N THR A 34 -21.88 33.41 14.89
CA THR A 34 -21.74 33.03 16.30
C THR A 34 -22.23 31.59 16.50
N PHE A 35 -21.41 30.74 17.14
CA PHE A 35 -21.73 29.34 17.43
C PHE A 35 -22.35 29.23 18.84
N ASP A 36 -23.60 28.75 18.93
CA ASP A 36 -24.34 28.54 20.18
C ASP A 36 -24.02 27.14 20.78
N HIS A 37 -23.56 27.14 22.03
CA HIS A 37 -23.17 25.96 22.82
C HIS A 37 -24.41 25.26 23.43
N ARG A 38 -25.26 24.63 22.60
CA ARG A 38 -26.40 23.82 23.10
C ARG A 38 -26.71 22.54 22.31
N PHE A 39 -25.68 21.73 22.03
CA PHE A 39 -25.86 20.40 21.42
C PHE A 39 -24.97 19.30 22.02
N LEU A 40 -24.76 19.33 23.34
CA LEU A 40 -23.89 18.37 24.05
C LEU A 40 -24.53 17.73 25.31
N SER A 41 -25.86 17.70 25.43
CA SER A 41 -26.53 17.15 26.61
C SER A 41 -27.56 16.03 26.38
N LEU A 42 -27.64 15.42 25.18
CA LEU A 42 -28.61 14.34 24.92
C LEU A 42 -28.02 12.95 24.58
N LEU A 43 -26.70 12.75 24.67
CA LEU A 43 -26.07 11.45 24.38
C LEU A 43 -25.49 10.73 25.62
N MET A 44 -25.70 11.27 26.82
CA MET A 44 -25.20 10.67 28.08
C MET A 44 -26.30 10.08 29.00
N LEU A 45 -27.49 9.82 28.45
CA LEU A 45 -28.62 9.24 29.22
C LEU A 45 -29.27 8.03 28.54
N ARG A 46 -28.46 7.14 27.94
CA ARG A 46 -28.94 5.85 27.37
C ARG A 46 -27.95 4.69 27.51
N LEU A 47 -27.07 4.72 28.51
CA LEU A 47 -26.13 3.62 28.81
C LEU A 47 -26.12 3.20 30.29
N HIS A 48 -27.28 3.24 30.96
CA HIS A 48 -27.40 2.80 32.36
C HIS A 48 -28.53 1.81 32.66
N LEU A 49 -29.07 1.12 31.66
CA LEU A 49 -30.07 0.05 31.87
C LEU A 49 -29.86 -1.14 30.94
N LEU A 50 -28.69 -1.79 31.02
CA LEU A 50 -28.56 -3.18 30.60
C LEU A 50 -27.44 -3.88 31.39
N ARG A 51 -27.68 -4.02 32.69
CA ARG A 51 -26.93 -4.90 33.58
C ARG A 51 -27.98 -5.66 34.37
N LEU A 52 -28.15 -6.95 34.07
CA LEU A 52 -28.67 -8.05 34.90
C LEU A 52 -29.29 -9.15 34.01
N SER A 53 -28.48 -10.14 33.62
CA SER A 53 -28.78 -11.53 33.94
C SER A 53 -27.50 -12.34 33.74
N LEU A 54 -27.00 -12.90 34.85
CA LEU A 54 -25.93 -13.90 34.87
C LEU A 54 -26.59 -15.27 35.10
N SER A 55 -26.08 -16.29 34.44
CA SER A 55 -26.12 -17.66 34.95
C SER A 55 -24.80 -18.36 34.60
N PRO A 56 -24.14 -19.03 35.56
CA PRO A 56 -22.79 -19.54 35.38
C PRO A 56 -22.77 -20.91 34.71
N VAL A 57 -21.93 -21.06 33.68
CA VAL A 57 -21.59 -22.37 33.10
C VAL A 57 -20.47 -22.98 33.92
N SER A 58 -20.72 -24.18 34.47
CA SER A 58 -19.77 -24.98 35.24
C SER A 58 -18.80 -25.73 34.32
N PRO A 59 -17.52 -25.93 34.68
CA PRO A 59 -16.56 -26.67 33.86
C PRO A 59 -16.77 -28.19 33.98
N PRO A 60 -16.47 -28.98 32.93
CA PRO A 60 -16.58 -30.43 33.00
C PRO A 60 -15.47 -31.02 33.89
N LYS A 61 -15.87 -32.02 34.68
CA LYS A 61 -15.05 -32.77 35.63
C LYS A 61 -14.03 -33.65 34.92
N VAL A 62 -12.80 -33.61 35.42
CA VAL A 62 -11.74 -34.59 35.19
C VAL A 62 -12.15 -35.92 35.83
N GLY A 63 -12.10 -37.01 35.06
CA GLY A 63 -12.36 -38.37 35.53
C GLY A 63 -11.20 -39.30 35.19
N ASN A 64 -10.53 -39.78 36.25
CA ASN A 64 -9.73 -40.99 36.48
C ASN A 64 -9.05 -41.69 35.28
N MET A 65 -7.71 -41.75 35.26
CA MET A 65 -6.89 -42.80 35.91
C MET A 65 -7.32 -44.23 35.56
N ILE A 66 -6.66 -44.80 34.54
CA ILE A 66 -6.48 -46.25 34.39
C ILE A 66 -4.97 -46.50 34.27
N LYS A 67 -4.40 -47.23 35.23
CA LYS A 67 -3.16 -48.00 35.10
C LYS A 67 -3.46 -49.47 35.50
N PRO A 68 -2.52 -50.42 35.41
CA PRO A 68 -2.53 -51.45 34.37
C PRO A 68 -2.78 -52.84 34.98
N THR A 69 -3.39 -53.75 34.23
CA THR A 69 -3.39 -55.18 34.60
C THR A 69 -2.45 -55.94 33.69
N ALA A 70 -1.40 -56.46 34.31
CA ALA A 70 -0.51 -57.46 33.78
C ALA A 70 -1.26 -58.79 33.60
N PHE A 71 -0.96 -59.50 32.50
CA PHE A 71 -0.99 -60.95 32.47
C PHE A 71 0.19 -61.43 31.64
N ALA A 72 1.05 -62.20 32.27
CA ALA A 72 2.14 -62.94 31.67
C ALA A 72 1.68 -64.37 31.41
N SER A 73 2.06 -64.95 30.27
CA SER A 73 2.72 -66.27 30.16
C SER A 73 2.59 -66.82 28.73
N GLY A 74 3.69 -67.33 28.17
CA GLY A 74 3.64 -68.25 27.02
C GLY A 74 4.81 -68.10 26.06
N LEU A 75 5.88 -68.83 26.32
CA LEU A 75 7.04 -69.00 25.44
C LEU A 75 6.65 -69.44 24.01
N THR A 76 7.41 -69.00 23.00
CA THR A 76 8.24 -69.91 22.17
C THR A 76 9.18 -69.11 21.27
N ARG A 77 10.42 -69.62 21.19
CA ARG A 77 11.55 -69.08 20.41
C ARG A 77 11.27 -69.18 18.91
N SER A 78 11.59 -68.12 18.15
CA SER A 78 12.16 -68.27 16.81
C SER A 78 13.05 -67.06 16.48
N ASN A 79 14.27 -67.37 16.06
CA ASN A 79 15.28 -66.42 15.63
C ASN A 79 14.85 -65.76 14.31
N LEU A 80 14.71 -64.43 14.29
CA LEU A 80 14.74 -63.65 13.05
C LEU A 80 15.31 -62.26 13.36
N CYS A 81 16.52 -62.02 12.88
CA CYS A 81 17.21 -60.75 12.88
C CYS A 81 16.48 -59.77 11.94
N PRO A 82 15.94 -58.62 12.41
CA PRO A 82 15.43 -57.61 11.51
C PRO A 82 16.57 -56.66 11.15
N LYS A 83 16.95 -56.65 9.87
CA LYS A 83 17.73 -55.55 9.27
C LYS A 83 17.00 -54.24 9.56
N ILE A 84 17.57 -53.41 10.41
CA ILE A 84 17.14 -52.03 10.61
C ILE A 84 17.43 -51.30 9.30
N ARG A 85 16.44 -51.24 8.41
CA ARG A 85 16.42 -50.25 7.34
C ARG A 85 16.15 -48.90 8.00
N SER A 86 17.21 -48.10 8.11
CA SER A 86 17.09 -46.66 8.30
C SER A 86 16.34 -46.08 7.09
N THR A 87 15.01 -46.04 7.16
CA THR A 87 14.22 -45.11 6.38
C THR A 87 14.46 -43.74 7.00
N MET A 88 15.39 -42.99 6.42
CA MET A 88 15.36 -41.53 6.56
C MET A 88 14.02 -41.08 5.99
N ALA A 89 13.07 -40.81 6.88
CA ALA A 89 11.89 -40.04 6.54
C ALA A 89 12.40 -38.67 6.12
N THR A 90 12.46 -38.45 4.81
CA THR A 90 12.46 -37.10 4.25
C THR A 90 11.18 -36.46 4.75
N PHE A 91 11.28 -35.66 5.81
CA PHE A 91 10.27 -34.67 6.12
C PHE A 91 10.28 -33.70 4.94
N SER A 92 9.48 -34.02 3.92
CA SER A 92 8.99 -33.01 3.01
C SER A 92 8.31 -32.00 3.90
N THR A 93 8.94 -30.84 4.09
CA THR A 93 8.28 -29.68 4.66
C THR A 93 7.17 -29.37 3.69
N ALA A 94 5.99 -29.94 3.92
CA ALA A 94 4.80 -29.60 3.19
C ALA A 94 4.65 -28.10 3.38
N SER A 95 4.99 -27.34 2.34
CA SER A 95 4.69 -25.92 2.25
C SER A 95 3.17 -25.85 2.42
N GLU A 96 2.72 -25.41 3.60
CA GLU A 96 1.30 -25.22 3.85
C GLU A 96 0.74 -24.28 2.77
N SER A 97 -0.54 -24.44 2.43
CA SER A 97 -1.20 -23.58 1.46
C SER A 97 -0.94 -22.10 1.80
N PRO A 98 -0.60 -21.24 0.81
CA PRO A 98 -0.36 -19.83 1.05
C PRO A 98 -1.46 -19.20 1.89
N LYS A 99 -1.08 -18.38 2.87
CA LYS A 99 -2.03 -17.69 3.75
C LYS A 99 -1.68 -16.22 3.80
N LEU A 100 -2.49 -15.39 3.14
CA LEU A 100 -2.30 -13.95 3.13
C LEU A 100 -2.57 -13.37 4.53
N LEU A 101 -1.56 -12.72 5.09
CA LEU A 101 -1.75 -11.68 6.10
C LEU A 101 -1.76 -10.34 5.37
N PHE A 102 -2.79 -9.53 5.64
CA PHE A 102 -2.97 -8.20 5.06
C PHE A 102 -3.21 -7.16 6.15
N ARG A 103 -2.54 -6.01 6.05
CA ARG A 103 -2.84 -4.80 6.83
C ARG A 103 -2.81 -3.58 5.92
N GLN A 104 -3.80 -2.71 6.10
CA GLN A 104 -3.81 -1.35 5.59
C GLN A 104 -3.48 -0.41 6.74
N LEU A 105 -2.46 0.42 6.55
CA LEU A 105 -1.96 1.39 7.51
C LEU A 105 -2.15 2.78 6.92
N PHE A 106 -2.38 3.79 7.77
CA PHE A 106 -2.67 5.15 7.32
C PHE A 106 -1.67 6.15 7.90
N GLU A 107 -1.10 6.99 7.05
CA GLU A 107 -0.33 8.18 7.42
C GLU A 107 -1.24 9.40 7.29
N LYS A 108 -1.37 10.18 8.38
CA LYS A 108 -2.42 11.19 8.50
C LYS A 108 -2.09 12.50 7.78
N GLU A 109 -0.82 12.86 7.66
CA GLU A 109 -0.41 14.15 7.12
C GLU A 109 -0.59 14.21 5.59
N SER A 110 -0.19 13.16 4.88
CA SER A 110 -0.37 13.03 3.43
C SER A 110 -1.64 12.27 3.03
N SER A 111 -2.32 11.66 4.02
CA SER A 111 -3.48 10.77 3.79
C SER A 111 -3.13 9.53 2.97
N THR A 112 -1.89 9.03 3.15
CA THR A 112 -1.37 7.89 2.41
C THR A 112 -1.72 6.57 3.09
N TYR A 113 -2.15 5.60 2.28
CA TYR A 113 -2.23 4.21 2.68
C TYR A 113 -0.93 3.48 2.37
N THR A 114 -0.39 2.83 3.39
CA THR A 114 0.69 1.84 3.26
C THR A 114 0.11 0.45 3.45
N TYR A 115 0.48 -0.50 2.60
CA TYR A 115 -0.04 -1.88 2.65
C TYR A 115 1.03 -2.88 3.03
N LEU A 116 0.79 -3.68 4.06
CA LEU A 116 1.64 -4.80 4.47
C LEU A 116 0.97 -6.11 4.02
N LEU A 117 1.68 -6.87 3.20
CA LEU A 117 1.30 -8.20 2.74
C LEU A 117 2.34 -9.22 3.17
N ALA A 118 1.91 -10.40 3.61
CA ALA A 118 2.80 -11.50 3.90
C ALA A 118 2.16 -12.86 3.62
N ASP A 119 2.98 -13.84 3.24
CA ASP A 119 2.56 -15.23 3.23
C ASP A 119 2.92 -15.88 4.57
N VAL A 120 1.96 -15.95 5.49
CA VAL A 120 2.18 -16.54 6.82
C VAL A 120 2.06 -18.06 6.85
N GLY A 121 1.67 -18.70 5.73
CA GLY A 121 1.72 -20.15 5.57
C GLY A 121 3.13 -20.64 5.23
N HIS A 122 3.96 -19.78 4.63
CA HIS A 122 5.36 -20.09 4.34
C HIS A 122 6.21 -20.06 5.62
N PRO A 123 7.14 -21.02 5.85
CA PRO A 123 7.97 -21.09 7.07
C PRO A 123 8.75 -19.80 7.39
N GLU A 124 9.28 -19.14 6.36
CA GLU A 124 10.02 -17.88 6.48
C GLU A 124 9.13 -16.64 6.65
N ARG A 125 7.80 -16.76 6.50
CA ARG A 125 6.82 -15.66 6.60
C ARG A 125 7.23 -14.39 5.80
N PRO A 126 7.57 -14.53 4.50
CA PRO A 126 8.04 -13.42 3.69
C PRO A 126 6.95 -12.37 3.50
N ALA A 127 7.34 -11.10 3.60
CA ALA A 127 6.46 -9.95 3.55
C ALA A 127 6.98 -8.84 2.63
N LEU A 128 6.06 -7.97 2.23
CA LEU A 128 6.37 -6.72 1.53
C LEU A 128 5.52 -5.56 2.06
N LEU A 129 6.03 -4.34 1.89
CA LEU A 129 5.29 -3.09 2.08
C LEU A 129 5.08 -2.40 0.74
N ILE A 130 3.89 -1.85 0.52
CA ILE A 130 3.54 -1.00 -0.64
C ILE A 130 3.32 0.42 -0.14
N ASP A 131 3.95 1.39 -0.82
CA ASP A 131 3.90 2.83 -0.54
C ASP A 131 4.20 3.18 0.94
N PRO A 132 5.34 2.73 1.51
CA PRO A 132 5.74 3.13 2.86
C PRO A 132 6.13 4.60 2.90
N VAL A 133 5.80 5.28 4.00
CA VAL A 133 6.13 6.70 4.26
C VAL A 133 7.29 6.81 5.25
N ASP A 134 8.21 7.77 5.03
CA ASP A 134 9.39 8.00 5.89
C ASP A 134 9.04 8.19 7.37
N LYS A 135 8.04 9.03 7.65
CA LYS A 135 7.55 9.35 9.01
C LYS A 135 6.97 8.15 9.75
N THR A 136 6.50 7.14 9.04
CA THR A 136 5.91 5.93 9.65
C THR A 136 6.77 4.70 9.51
N ALA A 137 7.99 4.82 8.98
CA ALA A 137 8.89 3.68 8.79
C ALA A 137 9.11 2.90 10.11
N GLU A 138 9.29 3.58 11.24
CA GLU A 138 9.46 2.91 12.55
C GLU A 138 8.20 2.13 12.98
N ARG A 139 7.01 2.72 12.77
CA ARG A 139 5.72 2.05 13.04
C ARG A 139 5.63 0.77 12.21
N ASP A 140 5.97 0.86 10.93
CA ASP A 140 5.84 -0.25 9.98
C ASP A 140 6.81 -1.37 10.34
N LEU A 141 8.06 -1.04 10.69
CA LEU A 141 9.06 -2.00 11.14
C LEU A 141 8.70 -2.64 12.49
N SER A 142 8.14 -1.89 13.43
CA SER A 142 7.63 -2.45 14.69
C SER A 142 6.55 -3.49 14.42
N LEU A 143 5.58 -3.17 13.56
CA LEU A 143 4.50 -4.10 13.20
C LEU A 143 5.03 -5.37 12.51
N VAL A 144 6.00 -5.23 11.60
CA VAL A 144 6.68 -6.36 10.96
C VAL A 144 7.33 -7.27 12.01
N ASN A 145 8.01 -6.69 13.01
CA ASN A 145 8.64 -7.44 14.10
C ASN A 145 7.62 -8.12 15.01
N ASP A 146 6.58 -7.41 15.43
CA ASP A 146 5.52 -7.92 16.31
C ASP A 146 4.80 -9.11 15.67
N LEU A 147 4.59 -9.03 14.35
CA LEU A 147 3.99 -10.10 13.55
C LEU A 147 4.99 -11.18 13.11
N ARG A 148 6.27 -11.08 13.50
CA ARG A 148 7.35 -12.03 13.17
C ARG A 148 7.43 -12.31 11.66
N LEU A 149 7.46 -11.24 10.87
CA LEU A 149 7.51 -11.30 9.42
C LEU A 149 8.93 -11.07 8.90
N LYS A 150 9.27 -11.70 7.78
CA LYS A 150 10.52 -11.44 7.05
C LYS A 150 10.26 -10.43 5.95
N LEU A 151 10.45 -9.14 6.24
CA LEU A 151 10.31 -8.11 5.23
C LEU A 151 11.37 -8.31 4.13
N THR A 152 10.91 -8.47 2.90
CA THR A 152 11.74 -8.78 1.73
C THR A 152 11.78 -7.60 0.77
N TYR A 153 10.64 -6.93 0.59
CA TYR A 153 10.50 -5.81 -0.33
C TYR A 153 9.80 -4.61 0.31
N ALA A 154 10.25 -3.42 -0.06
CA ALA A 154 9.53 -2.17 0.16
C ALA A 154 9.33 -1.51 -1.21
N ILE A 155 8.09 -1.43 -1.68
CA ILE A 155 7.77 -1.14 -3.07
C ILE A 155 6.93 0.14 -3.17
N ASN A 156 7.09 0.90 -4.26
CA ASN A 156 6.24 2.06 -4.53
C ASN A 156 5.45 1.88 -5.84
N THR A 157 4.18 2.27 -5.83
CA THR A 157 3.31 2.31 -7.02
C THR A 157 3.79 3.36 -8.02
N HIS A 158 4.34 4.47 -7.53
CA HIS A 158 4.89 5.56 -8.34
C HIS A 158 5.82 6.46 -7.51
N VAL A 159 6.36 7.51 -8.13
CA VAL A 159 7.10 8.57 -7.43
C VAL A 159 6.09 9.52 -6.81
N HIS A 160 5.92 9.45 -5.49
CA HIS A 160 4.95 10.27 -4.75
C HIS A 160 5.36 11.76 -4.72
N ALA A 161 4.38 12.66 -4.66
CA ALA A 161 4.57 14.12 -4.64
C ALA A 161 4.12 14.77 -3.32
N ASP A 162 3.46 14.01 -2.47
CA ASP A 162 2.80 14.43 -1.24
C ASP A 162 3.59 14.02 0.01
N HIS A 163 4.40 12.95 -0.08
CA HIS A 163 5.27 12.47 1.00
C HIS A 163 6.63 11.97 0.49
N VAL A 164 7.60 11.80 1.40
CA VAL A 164 8.87 11.14 1.11
C VAL A 164 8.73 9.65 1.41
N THR A 165 9.16 8.81 0.47
CA THR A 165 9.08 7.36 0.62
C THR A 165 9.94 6.85 1.77
N GLY A 166 9.42 5.89 2.53
CA GLY A 166 10.13 5.21 3.60
C GLY A 166 11.10 4.14 3.12
N THR A 167 11.16 3.83 1.83
CA THR A 167 12.01 2.73 1.30
C THR A 167 13.49 2.89 1.67
N GLY A 168 14.03 4.12 1.59
CA GLY A 168 15.41 4.39 1.95
C GLY A 168 15.71 4.10 3.42
N ILE A 169 14.89 4.64 4.32
CA ILE A 169 15.03 4.43 5.78
C ILE A 169 14.88 2.95 6.15
N ILE A 170 13.90 2.26 5.57
CA ILE A 170 13.67 0.83 5.79
C ILE A 170 14.92 0.03 5.41
N LYS A 171 15.53 0.31 4.26
CA LYS A 171 16.76 -0.36 3.82
C LYS A 171 17.95 -0.08 4.73
N THR A 172 18.09 1.14 5.23
CA THR A 172 19.15 1.48 6.19
C THR A 172 19.01 0.67 7.48
N LYS A 173 17.78 0.42 7.93
CA LYS A 173 17.50 -0.35 9.15
C LYS A 173 17.48 -1.86 8.95
N MET A 174 17.09 -2.32 7.76
CA MET A 174 17.04 -3.73 7.38
C MET A 174 17.74 -3.93 6.02
N PRO A 175 19.08 -4.11 6.02
CA PRO A 175 19.88 -4.16 4.79
C PRO A 175 19.53 -5.29 3.81
N SER A 176 18.80 -6.32 4.25
CA SER A 176 18.32 -7.40 3.38
C SER A 176 17.09 -7.02 2.55
N VAL A 177 16.37 -5.96 2.92
CA VAL A 177 15.17 -5.48 2.21
C VAL A 177 15.59 -4.82 0.90
N LYS A 178 14.87 -5.11 -0.19
CA LYS A 178 15.09 -4.45 -1.49
C LYS A 178 13.95 -3.48 -1.81
N SER A 179 14.32 -2.27 -2.22
CA SER A 179 13.40 -1.30 -2.82
C SER A 179 13.01 -1.70 -4.23
N ILE A 180 11.73 -1.55 -4.56
CA ILE A 180 11.20 -1.77 -5.91
C ILE A 180 10.41 -0.56 -6.39
N ILE A 181 10.63 -0.14 -7.63
CA ILE A 181 9.79 0.83 -8.32
C ILE A 181 9.72 0.53 -9.82
N SER A 182 8.75 1.09 -10.53
CA SER A 182 8.64 0.98 -11.97
C SER A 182 9.87 1.54 -12.69
N ARG A 183 10.38 0.82 -13.69
CA ARG A 183 11.43 1.31 -14.60
C ARG A 183 11.01 2.62 -15.30
N ALA A 184 9.73 2.76 -15.62
CA ALA A 184 9.21 3.95 -16.31
C ALA A 184 9.22 5.21 -15.43
N SER A 185 9.36 5.07 -14.12
CA SER A 185 9.46 6.22 -13.20
C SER A 185 10.79 6.98 -13.30
N ASN A 186 11.85 6.33 -13.83
CA ASN A 186 13.23 6.81 -13.81
C ASN A 186 13.83 7.09 -12.41
N ALA A 187 13.13 6.70 -11.33
CA ALA A 187 13.66 6.80 -9.98
C ALA A 187 14.65 5.67 -9.67
N LYS A 188 15.54 5.91 -8.70
CA LYS A 188 16.47 4.90 -8.21
C LYS A 188 15.77 3.93 -7.25
N ALA A 189 16.04 2.63 -7.43
CA ALA A 189 15.68 1.55 -6.51
C ALA A 189 16.66 0.37 -6.72
N ASP A 190 16.61 -0.64 -5.84
CA ASP A 190 17.46 -1.84 -6.00
C ASP A 190 16.97 -2.72 -7.15
N LEU A 191 15.64 -2.76 -7.37
CA LEU A 191 15.01 -3.51 -8.45
C LEU A 191 14.03 -2.60 -9.21
N LEU A 192 14.01 -2.75 -10.53
CA LEU A 192 13.11 -2.02 -11.42
C LEU A 192 12.18 -2.98 -12.15
N VAL A 193 10.87 -2.75 -12.04
CA VAL A 193 9.84 -3.60 -12.67
C VAL A 193 9.25 -2.98 -13.94
N LYS A 194 8.70 -3.82 -14.81
CA LYS A 194 7.93 -3.47 -16.02
C LYS A 194 6.62 -4.26 -16.06
N GLY A 195 5.76 -3.93 -17.02
CA GLY A 195 4.50 -4.65 -17.20
C GLY A 195 4.69 -6.15 -17.43
N GLY A 196 3.88 -6.96 -16.74
CA GLY A 196 3.92 -8.42 -16.79
C GLY A 196 4.92 -9.06 -15.82
N ASP A 197 5.78 -8.29 -15.16
CA ASP A 197 6.64 -8.82 -14.09
C ASP A 197 5.79 -9.31 -12.90
N ARG A 198 6.37 -10.20 -12.09
CA ARG A 198 5.77 -10.71 -10.85
C ARG A 198 6.69 -10.46 -9.67
N ILE A 199 6.15 -9.94 -8.57
CA ILE A 199 6.85 -9.76 -7.29
C ILE A 199 6.40 -10.88 -6.35
N GLN A 200 7.25 -11.90 -6.19
CA GLN A 200 6.97 -13.09 -5.39
C GLN A 200 7.32 -12.87 -3.91
N PHE A 201 6.45 -13.29 -2.99
CA PHE A 201 6.70 -13.33 -1.55
C PHE A 201 6.11 -14.62 -0.97
N GLY A 202 6.97 -15.63 -0.76
CA GLY A 202 6.51 -16.98 -0.42
C GLY A 202 5.84 -17.62 -1.63
N ASN A 203 4.68 -18.24 -1.45
CA ASN A 203 3.88 -18.80 -2.55
C ASN A 203 2.93 -17.76 -3.18
N LEU A 204 2.86 -16.55 -2.63
CA LEU A 204 2.04 -15.44 -3.13
C LEU A 204 2.81 -14.54 -4.08
N PHE A 205 2.11 -13.88 -5.01
CA PHE A 205 2.73 -12.87 -5.88
C PHE A 205 1.81 -11.68 -6.21
N LEU A 206 2.46 -10.58 -6.58
CA LEU A 206 1.83 -9.41 -7.23
C LEU A 206 2.22 -9.34 -8.70
N GLU A 207 1.23 -9.33 -9.60
CA GLU A 207 1.35 -8.98 -11.02
C GLU A 207 1.53 -7.46 -11.16
N VAL A 208 2.46 -7.03 -12.00
CA VAL A 208 2.70 -5.61 -12.29
C VAL A 208 1.96 -5.18 -13.55
N ARG A 209 0.95 -4.30 -13.40
CA ARG A 209 0.21 -3.69 -14.51
C ARG A 209 0.59 -2.22 -14.68
N PRO A 210 1.19 -1.81 -15.83
CA PRO A 210 1.46 -0.40 -16.08
C PRO A 210 0.16 0.38 -16.14
N THR A 211 0.01 1.40 -15.29
CA THR A 211 -1.17 2.27 -15.26
C THR A 211 -0.77 3.74 -15.28
N PRO A 212 0.07 4.17 -16.25
CA PRO A 212 0.52 5.56 -16.32
C PRO A 212 -0.63 6.52 -16.58
N GLY A 213 -0.46 7.76 -16.16
CA GLY A 213 -1.43 8.83 -16.40
C GLY A 213 -1.46 9.84 -15.27
N HIS A 214 -1.46 9.40 -14.01
CA HIS A 214 -1.15 10.29 -12.87
C HIS A 214 0.33 10.73 -12.96
N THR A 215 1.23 9.77 -13.11
CA THR A 215 2.61 9.98 -13.54
C THR A 215 2.95 9.03 -14.69
N VAL A 216 4.07 9.25 -15.36
CA VAL A 216 4.60 8.32 -16.39
C VAL A 216 5.01 6.95 -15.81
N GLY A 217 5.27 6.88 -14.50
CA GLY A 217 5.81 5.71 -13.83
C GLY A 217 4.80 4.85 -13.09
N CYS A 218 3.53 5.23 -13.04
CA CYS A 218 2.51 4.53 -12.24
C CYS A 218 2.32 3.07 -12.67
N VAL A 219 2.28 2.19 -11.68
CA VAL A 219 1.88 0.79 -11.81
C VAL A 219 0.79 0.46 -10.80
N THR A 220 -0.07 -0.49 -11.16
CA THR A 220 -1.02 -1.14 -10.28
C THR A 220 -0.48 -2.54 -9.98
N TYR A 221 -0.39 -2.89 -8.70
CA TYR A 221 0.00 -4.24 -8.28
C TYR A 221 -1.24 -5.06 -8.02
N VAL A 222 -1.36 -6.25 -8.62
CA VAL A 222 -2.55 -7.09 -8.46
C VAL A 222 -2.15 -8.45 -7.90
N THR A 223 -2.82 -8.94 -6.85
CA THR A 223 -2.59 -10.31 -6.37
C THR A 223 -2.83 -11.32 -7.49
N GLY A 224 -2.12 -12.44 -7.48
CA GLY A 224 -2.19 -13.44 -8.55
C GLY A 224 -3.60 -13.98 -8.83
N ASP A 225 -3.78 -14.56 -10.01
CA ASP A 225 -5.03 -15.17 -10.50
C ASP A 225 -5.07 -16.71 -10.37
N GLY A 226 -4.01 -17.30 -9.81
CA GLY A 226 -3.94 -18.73 -9.51
C GLY A 226 -4.97 -19.18 -8.47
N SER A 227 -5.33 -20.47 -8.48
CA SER A 227 -6.29 -21.05 -7.54
C SER A 227 -5.79 -21.06 -6.08
N ASP A 228 -4.50 -20.87 -5.87
CA ASP A 228 -3.82 -20.75 -4.58
C ASP A 228 -3.55 -19.28 -4.19
N GLN A 229 -4.01 -18.30 -4.98
CA GLN A 229 -3.84 -16.88 -4.72
C GLN A 229 -5.06 -16.30 -3.98
N PRO A 230 -4.96 -15.09 -3.38
CA PRO A 230 -6.06 -14.46 -2.67
C PRO A 230 -7.31 -14.27 -3.55
N GLN A 231 -8.47 -14.64 -3.02
CA GLN A 231 -9.78 -14.44 -3.63
C GLN A 231 -10.71 -13.70 -2.64
N PRO A 232 -11.42 -12.63 -3.05
CA PRO A 232 -11.29 -11.97 -4.36
C PRO A 232 -9.88 -11.38 -4.57
N ARG A 233 -9.51 -11.13 -5.83
CA ARG A 233 -8.24 -10.47 -6.14
C ARG A 233 -8.20 -9.09 -5.48
N MET A 234 -6.99 -8.60 -5.21
CA MET A 234 -6.75 -7.26 -4.66
C MET A 234 -5.83 -6.50 -5.63
N ALA A 235 -6.20 -5.27 -5.98
CA ALA A 235 -5.39 -4.38 -6.80
C ALA A 235 -5.02 -3.11 -6.02
N PHE A 236 -3.72 -2.85 -5.91
CA PHE A 236 -3.15 -1.66 -5.29
C PHE A 236 -2.92 -0.61 -6.37
N THR A 237 -3.83 0.33 -6.51
CA THR A 237 -4.01 1.16 -7.72
C THR A 237 -3.15 2.42 -7.73
N GLY A 238 -2.35 2.64 -6.67
CA GLY A 238 -1.65 3.91 -6.48
C GLY A 238 -2.62 5.08 -6.59
N ASP A 239 -2.21 6.11 -7.32
CA ASP A 239 -3.06 7.26 -7.65
C ASP A 239 -3.67 7.18 -9.05
N ALA A 240 -3.57 6.04 -9.75
CA ALA A 240 -4.25 5.87 -11.03
C ALA A 240 -5.78 5.85 -10.83
N LEU A 241 -6.24 5.13 -9.81
CA LEU A 241 -7.64 5.11 -9.40
C LEU A 241 -7.71 5.33 -7.88
N LEU A 242 -8.59 6.26 -7.49
CA LEU A 242 -8.96 6.51 -6.09
C LEU A 242 -10.43 6.12 -5.89
N ILE A 243 -10.86 5.94 -4.64
CA ILE A 243 -12.25 5.63 -4.32
C ILE A 243 -13.14 6.80 -4.76
N ARG A 244 -14.06 6.57 -5.71
CA ARG A 244 -14.89 7.60 -6.36
C ARG A 244 -14.07 8.74 -6.97
N GLY A 245 -12.88 8.46 -7.45
CA GLY A 245 -12.00 9.47 -8.04
C GLY A 245 -10.80 8.90 -8.79
N CYS A 246 -9.83 9.77 -9.02
CA CYS A 246 -8.53 9.45 -9.60
C CYS A 246 -7.53 10.55 -9.21
N GLY A 247 -6.24 10.24 -9.30
CA GLY A 247 -5.16 11.22 -9.12
C GLY A 247 -5.20 12.30 -10.18
N ARG A 248 -4.60 13.46 -9.85
CA ARG A 248 -4.42 14.57 -10.80
C ARG A 248 -3.45 14.19 -11.94
N THR A 249 -3.47 14.90 -13.06
CA THR A 249 -2.70 14.53 -14.27
C THR A 249 -1.89 15.68 -14.85
N ASP A 250 -1.78 16.79 -14.15
CA ASP A 250 -1.18 18.05 -14.58
C ASP A 250 0.29 18.24 -14.14
N PHE A 251 0.87 17.25 -13.46
CA PHE A 251 2.27 17.22 -12.99
C PHE A 251 2.96 15.90 -13.34
N GLN A 252 4.27 15.81 -13.15
CA GLN A 252 5.06 14.55 -13.24
C GLN A 252 4.91 13.77 -14.56
N GLY A 253 4.68 14.50 -15.66
CA GLY A 253 4.44 13.92 -16.98
C GLY A 253 3.08 13.22 -17.11
N GLY A 254 2.12 13.58 -16.25
CA GLY A 254 0.76 13.07 -16.29
C GLY A 254 0.01 13.40 -17.58
N SER A 255 -1.01 12.61 -17.85
CA SER A 255 -1.89 12.73 -19.01
C SER A 255 -3.26 12.12 -18.70
N SER A 256 -4.31 12.93 -18.78
CA SER A 256 -5.69 12.46 -18.58
C SER A 256 -6.09 11.41 -19.63
N GLU A 257 -5.69 11.58 -20.88
CA GLU A 257 -5.95 10.58 -21.92
C GLU A 257 -5.28 9.25 -21.57
N GLN A 258 -4.02 9.29 -21.15
CA GLN A 258 -3.28 8.08 -20.77
C GLN A 258 -3.89 7.43 -19.53
N LEU A 259 -4.27 8.23 -18.53
CA LEU A 259 -4.90 7.75 -17.30
C LEU A 259 -6.21 7.01 -17.61
N TYR A 260 -7.06 7.61 -18.43
CA TYR A 260 -8.33 7.01 -18.84
C TYR A 260 -8.10 5.64 -19.49
N LYS A 261 -7.20 5.56 -20.48
CA LYS A 261 -6.86 4.32 -21.17
C LYS A 261 -6.25 3.28 -20.22
N SER A 262 -5.39 3.70 -19.30
CA SER A 262 -4.78 2.83 -18.28
C SER A 262 -5.83 2.19 -17.39
N VAL A 263 -6.72 2.99 -16.80
CA VAL A 263 -7.78 2.47 -15.91
C VAL A 263 -8.70 1.52 -16.66
N HIS A 264 -9.18 1.91 -17.84
CA HIS A 264 -10.13 1.12 -18.63
C HIS A 264 -9.53 -0.20 -19.15
N SER A 265 -8.25 -0.22 -19.51
CA SER A 265 -7.61 -1.43 -20.07
C SER A 265 -6.97 -2.35 -19.03
N GLN A 266 -6.55 -1.83 -17.87
CA GLN A 266 -5.79 -2.61 -16.88
C GLN A 266 -6.53 -2.88 -15.59
N ILE A 267 -7.40 -1.96 -15.15
CA ILE A 267 -8.12 -2.06 -13.87
C ILE A 267 -9.57 -2.52 -14.11
N PHE A 268 -10.30 -1.88 -15.02
CA PHE A 268 -11.70 -2.26 -15.31
C PHE A 268 -11.84 -3.58 -16.09
N THR A 269 -10.73 -4.19 -16.50
CA THR A 269 -10.67 -5.54 -17.08
C THR A 269 -10.47 -6.64 -16.03
N LEU A 270 -10.26 -6.28 -14.76
CA LEU A 270 -10.21 -7.24 -13.66
C LEU A 270 -11.61 -7.76 -13.31
N PRO A 271 -11.73 -8.91 -12.62
CA PRO A 271 -13.00 -9.38 -12.08
C PRO A 271 -13.70 -8.30 -11.25
N LYS A 272 -15.02 -8.21 -11.40
CA LYS A 272 -15.87 -7.18 -10.79
C LYS A 272 -15.75 -7.07 -9.26
N ASP A 273 -15.54 -8.20 -8.60
CA ASP A 273 -15.37 -8.34 -7.16
C ASP A 273 -13.94 -8.01 -6.67
N THR A 274 -13.01 -7.72 -7.58
CA THR A 274 -11.63 -7.34 -7.23
C THR A 274 -11.66 -6.09 -6.36
N LEU A 275 -11.04 -6.19 -5.18
CA LEU A 275 -10.88 -5.09 -4.24
C LEU A 275 -9.83 -4.10 -4.77
N LEU A 276 -10.16 -2.81 -4.77
CA LEU A 276 -9.27 -1.74 -5.17
C LEU A 276 -8.81 -0.95 -3.94
N TYR A 277 -7.50 -0.91 -3.75
CA TYR A 277 -6.79 -0.29 -2.63
C TYR A 277 -5.93 0.87 -3.15
N PRO A 278 -6.38 2.13 -3.02
CA PRO A 278 -5.67 3.29 -3.56
C PRO A 278 -4.45 3.67 -2.70
N ALA A 279 -3.55 4.50 -3.21
CA ALA A 279 -2.49 5.09 -2.36
C ALA A 279 -3.04 6.17 -1.41
N HIS A 280 -4.16 6.82 -1.75
CA HIS A 280 -4.74 7.89 -0.95
C HIS A 280 -6.25 7.82 -0.84
N ASP A 281 -6.78 8.34 0.26
CA ASP A 281 -8.19 8.74 0.38
C ASP A 281 -8.32 9.96 1.30
N TYR A 282 -9.22 10.87 0.94
CA TYR A 282 -9.41 12.15 1.63
C TYR A 282 -10.80 12.28 2.29
N LYS A 283 -11.56 11.17 2.37
CA LYS A 283 -12.95 11.11 2.84
C LYS A 283 -13.16 10.06 3.94
N GLY A 284 -12.14 9.29 4.31
CA GLY A 284 -12.19 8.22 5.29
C GLY A 284 -12.60 6.86 4.71
N TYR A 285 -12.62 6.69 3.38
CA TYR A 285 -12.87 5.40 2.74
C TYR A 285 -11.58 4.58 2.64
N THR A 286 -11.70 3.27 2.81
CA THR A 286 -10.54 2.37 2.91
C THR A 286 -10.41 1.41 1.72
N VAL A 287 -11.52 1.06 1.07
CA VAL A 287 -11.55 0.10 -0.05
C VAL A 287 -12.76 0.38 -0.96
N THR A 288 -12.66 0.02 -2.24
CA THR A 288 -13.77 -0.04 -3.22
C THR A 288 -13.61 -1.31 -4.06
N THR A 289 -14.47 -1.54 -5.05
CA THR A 289 -14.36 -2.66 -6.00
C THR A 289 -14.33 -2.19 -7.43
N VAL A 290 -13.88 -3.06 -8.34
CA VAL A 290 -13.95 -2.80 -9.78
C VAL A 290 -15.38 -2.48 -10.22
N GLU A 291 -16.37 -3.30 -9.79
CA GLU A 291 -17.77 -3.06 -10.12
C GLU A 291 -18.27 -1.72 -9.61
N GLU A 292 -17.96 -1.39 -8.37
CA GLU A 292 -18.34 -0.12 -7.78
C GLU A 292 -17.78 1.07 -8.56
N GLU A 293 -16.51 1.05 -8.97
CA GLU A 293 -15.92 2.18 -9.70
C GLU A 293 -16.36 2.25 -11.16
N MET A 294 -16.63 1.13 -11.80
CA MET A 294 -17.25 1.09 -13.13
C MET A 294 -18.66 1.67 -13.14
N GLN A 295 -19.38 1.60 -12.03
CA GLN A 295 -20.75 2.14 -11.92
C GLN A 295 -20.78 3.58 -11.39
N TYR A 296 -19.95 3.89 -10.39
CA TYR A 296 -20.15 5.09 -9.56
C TYR A 296 -18.95 6.04 -9.54
N ASN A 297 -17.84 5.77 -10.24
CA ASN A 297 -16.77 6.74 -10.32
C ASN A 297 -17.25 7.99 -11.09
N PRO A 298 -17.31 9.19 -10.49
CA PRO A 298 -17.93 10.35 -11.12
C PRO A 298 -17.18 10.83 -12.37
N ARG A 299 -15.89 10.46 -12.51
CA ARG A 299 -15.01 10.88 -13.60
C ARG A 299 -14.80 9.76 -14.61
N LEU A 300 -14.34 8.59 -14.16
CA LEU A 300 -13.89 7.49 -15.03
C LEU A 300 -15.04 6.73 -15.72
N THR A 301 -16.29 6.98 -15.32
CA THR A 301 -17.49 6.49 -16.02
C THR A 301 -17.94 7.37 -17.18
N LYS A 302 -17.36 8.57 -17.32
CA LYS A 302 -17.63 9.44 -18.46
C LYS A 302 -16.86 8.94 -19.69
N ASP A 303 -17.27 9.35 -20.89
CA ASP A 303 -16.43 9.12 -22.06
C ASP A 303 -15.08 9.86 -21.92
N GLN A 304 -14.10 9.44 -22.73
CA GLN A 304 -12.72 9.93 -22.62
C GLN A 304 -12.62 11.46 -22.77
N GLU A 305 -13.43 12.07 -23.64
CA GLU A 305 -13.33 13.51 -23.89
C GLU A 305 -13.92 14.32 -22.73
N MET A 306 -15.08 13.90 -22.24
CA MET A 306 -15.68 14.45 -21.02
C MET A 306 -14.75 14.29 -19.82
N PHE A 307 -14.10 13.12 -19.65
CA PHE A 307 -13.11 12.90 -18.61
C PHE A 307 -11.95 13.90 -18.71
N LYS A 308 -11.36 14.08 -19.90
CA LYS A 308 -10.26 15.03 -20.12
C LYS A 308 -10.66 16.45 -19.77
N ASN A 309 -11.86 16.88 -20.19
CA ASN A 309 -12.37 18.22 -19.89
C ASN A 309 -12.55 18.43 -18.39
N ILE A 310 -13.19 17.48 -17.69
CA ILE A 310 -13.35 17.53 -16.24
C ILE A 310 -11.98 17.67 -15.54
N MET A 311 -11.00 16.87 -15.95
CA MET A 311 -9.67 16.88 -15.33
C MET A 311 -8.91 18.20 -15.59
N ALA A 312 -9.07 18.81 -16.76
CA ALA A 312 -8.47 20.10 -17.10
C ALA A 312 -9.04 21.26 -16.27
N ASP A 313 -10.32 21.16 -15.87
CA ASP A 313 -11.06 22.23 -15.18
C ASP A 313 -11.00 22.15 -13.64
N LEU A 314 -10.30 21.18 -13.05
CA LEU A 314 -10.27 20.98 -11.59
C LEU A 314 -9.64 22.15 -10.80
N ASN A 315 -8.87 23.03 -11.44
CA ASN A 315 -8.24 24.22 -10.83
C ASN A 315 -7.61 23.96 -9.44
N LEU A 316 -6.90 22.83 -9.31
CA LEU A 316 -6.32 22.40 -8.04
C LEU A 316 -5.10 23.27 -7.67
N PRO A 317 -4.87 23.53 -6.37
CA PRO A 317 -3.68 24.24 -5.94
C PRO A 317 -2.40 23.48 -6.30
N TYR A 318 -1.29 24.21 -6.38
CA TYR A 318 0.05 23.61 -6.50
C TYR A 318 0.28 22.61 -5.36
N PRO A 319 0.74 21.37 -5.63
CA PRO A 319 0.90 20.38 -4.57
C PRO A 319 1.97 20.84 -3.55
N LYS A 320 1.59 20.89 -2.28
CA LYS A 320 2.39 21.54 -1.21
C LYS A 320 3.79 20.95 -1.02
N MET A 321 3.96 19.66 -1.28
CA MET A 321 5.19 18.91 -1.00
C MET A 321 5.98 18.52 -2.25
N ILE A 322 5.49 18.80 -3.47
CA ILE A 322 6.06 18.24 -4.71
C ILE A 322 7.54 18.59 -4.89
N ASP A 323 7.93 19.83 -4.55
CA ASP A 323 9.30 20.33 -4.72
C ASP A 323 10.30 19.67 -3.75
N LYS A 324 9.81 19.06 -2.67
CA LYS A 324 10.61 18.31 -1.71
C LYS A 324 10.52 16.80 -1.93
N ALA A 325 9.29 16.30 -2.09
CA ALA A 325 8.99 14.88 -2.19
C ALA A 325 9.53 14.28 -3.49
N VAL A 326 9.30 14.92 -4.64
CA VAL A 326 9.73 14.34 -5.92
C VAL A 326 11.26 14.19 -5.99
N PRO A 327 12.08 15.21 -5.71
CA PRO A 327 13.54 15.02 -5.71
C PRO A 327 14.02 13.93 -4.73
N ALA A 328 13.43 13.87 -3.53
CA ALA A 328 13.72 12.83 -2.55
C ALA A 328 13.40 11.42 -3.07
N ASN A 329 12.23 11.26 -3.66
CA ASN A 329 11.70 9.97 -4.10
C ASN A 329 12.42 9.49 -5.37
N MET A 330 12.92 10.39 -6.21
CA MET A 330 13.77 10.05 -7.35
C MET A 330 15.08 9.35 -6.92
N VAL A 331 15.51 9.53 -5.67
CA VAL A 331 16.69 8.88 -5.08
C VAL A 331 16.35 7.93 -3.93
N CYS A 332 15.19 7.27 -4.01
CA CYS A 332 14.76 6.23 -3.06
C CYS A 332 14.51 6.76 -1.62
N GLY A 333 14.25 8.05 -1.46
CA GLY A 333 14.09 8.68 -0.14
C GLY A 333 15.40 8.83 0.64
N LEU A 334 16.54 8.52 0.02
CA LEU A 334 17.86 8.75 0.59
C LEU A 334 18.21 10.22 0.39
N GLN A 335 18.01 11.03 1.43
CA GLN A 335 18.56 12.37 1.47
C GLN A 335 20.06 12.28 1.75
N ASP A 336 20.87 13.05 1.02
CA ASP A 336 22.23 13.33 1.48
C ASP A 336 22.09 14.08 2.82
N LEU A 337 22.53 13.48 3.93
CA LEU A 337 22.51 14.08 5.26
C LEU A 337 23.45 15.31 5.40
N ASN A 338 23.89 15.89 4.29
CA ASN A 338 24.91 16.93 4.22
C ASN A 338 24.37 18.36 4.03
N ASP A 339 23.06 18.59 4.08
CA ASP A 339 22.53 19.95 4.24
C ASP A 339 22.68 20.46 5.69
N LYS A 340 23.94 20.51 6.16
CA LYS A 340 24.39 21.39 7.24
C LYS A 340 24.86 22.72 6.64
N HIS A 341 24.04 23.42 5.87
CA HIS A 341 24.30 24.81 5.51
C HIS A 341 23.00 25.62 5.49
N SER A 342 22.51 25.91 6.70
CA SER A 342 21.78 27.15 6.96
C SER A 342 22.24 27.71 8.30
N GLU A 343 23.50 28.14 8.34
CA GLU A 343 23.83 29.19 9.31
C GLU A 343 23.18 30.49 8.83
N PRO A 344 22.45 31.22 9.70
CA PRO A 344 21.91 32.51 9.34
C PRO A 344 23.06 33.49 9.15
N LEU A 345 23.02 34.24 8.04
CA LEU A 345 23.86 35.43 7.85
C LEU A 345 23.68 36.35 9.06
N ALA A 346 24.71 36.44 9.90
CA ALA A 346 24.79 37.43 10.95
C ALA A 346 24.99 38.82 10.31
N VAL A 347 24.05 39.70 10.67
CA VAL A 347 23.97 41.18 10.59
C VAL A 347 24.95 41.92 9.69
#